data_AF-A0A371QMV9-F1
#
_entry.id   AF-A0A371QMV9-F1
#
_cell.length_a   1.000
_cell.length_b   1.000
_cell.length_c   1.000
_cell.angle_alpha   90.00
_cell.angle_beta   90.00
_cell.angle_gamma   90.00
#
_symmetry.space_group_name_H-M   'P 1'
#
loop_
_entity.id
_entity.type
_entity.pdbx_description
1 polymer ?
#
loop_
_entity_poly.entity_id
_entity_poly.type
_entity_poly.pdbx_seq_one_letter_code
_entity_poly.pdbx_strand_id
1 'polypeptide(L)'
;MLFFKESSFIVSQMSYKLTHLFATFFVILNCSLRSDTQMSCKNQLSTMKLLSIFALSTSLLFLFGCDDSSPPTSDQGQEEETEQVRETVDVNNAQWPISRDRMENSDLSYAQYGPRSLPSGYDFHAGIDLPASTGTNVYPVLPGEVVETDHWGGSGSGAGNAVTVRHSDSLATSYLHVDRISVQMGDWVNSDDVVGTVGRTGASYPHLHLGFFVDLPNPNRRDERYSKNPLEILPYRESIDISATFGESVMITLDMPLQNMTANSIELSGEGETRKADYYEIVARGWTDRKEQVQDGIHFSADRRTEDHQRFNLHVIPAGNDFKPDAITIRDYNGVILFEASAED
;
A
#
# COMPACT_ATOMS: atom_id res chain seq x y z
N MET A 1 -12.74 30.21 39.18
CA MET A 1 -13.75 30.04 40.25
C MET A 1 -14.85 31.06 39.97
N LEU A 2 -16.04 30.75 39.46
CA LEU A 2 -16.71 29.49 39.06
C LEU A 2 -17.23 29.66 37.61
N PHE A 3 -16.99 28.73 36.68
CA PHE A 3 -17.69 27.45 36.41
C PHE A 3 -19.03 27.55 35.64
N PHE A 4 -18.89 27.27 34.33
CA PHE A 4 -19.81 26.62 33.38
C PHE A 4 -21.06 27.31 32.80
N LYS A 5 -21.18 27.05 31.48
CA LYS A 5 -22.21 27.34 30.48
C LYS A 5 -22.43 25.99 29.73
N GLU A 6 -23.39 25.91 28.80
CA GLU A 6 -23.80 24.69 28.05
C GLU A 6 -24.78 23.79 28.83
N SER A 7 -25.82 23.17 28.24
CA SER A 7 -26.37 23.36 26.88
C SER A 7 -27.86 22.94 26.75
N SER A 8 -28.43 23.16 25.57
CA SER A 8 -29.88 23.16 25.30
C SER A 8 -30.36 22.05 24.36
N PHE A 9 -31.63 21.66 24.56
CA PHE A 9 -32.63 21.30 23.53
C PHE A 9 -32.59 19.96 22.74
N ILE A 10 -33.58 19.12 23.09
CA ILE A 10 -34.59 18.46 22.23
C ILE A 10 -34.14 17.49 21.11
N VAL A 11 -34.58 16.23 21.27
CA VAL A 11 -34.77 15.23 20.21
C VAL A 11 -36.26 15.09 19.87
N SER A 12 -36.62 15.22 18.60
CA SER A 12 -37.93 14.89 17.99
C SER A 12 -37.71 14.79 16.47
N GLN A 13 -38.28 13.87 15.69
CA GLN A 13 -39.71 13.58 15.51
C GLN A 13 -39.95 12.16 14.90
N MET A 14 -41.12 11.57 15.23
CA MET A 14 -42.05 10.78 14.37
C MET A 14 -41.48 9.72 13.39
N SER A 15 -41.77 8.41 13.44
CA SER A 15 -42.96 7.61 13.82
C SER A 15 -44.18 7.72 12.88
N TYR A 16 -44.39 6.69 12.05
CA TYR A 16 -45.71 6.23 11.56
C TYR A 16 -45.70 4.70 11.22
N LYS A 17 -46.88 4.08 11.18
CA LYS A 17 -47.12 2.63 11.35
C LYS A 17 -47.27 1.81 10.04
N LEU A 18 -46.88 0.52 10.09
CA LEU A 18 -47.69 -0.71 9.81
C LEU A 18 -48.89 -0.58 8.83
N THR A 19 -49.21 -1.50 7.90
CA THR A 19 -49.29 -2.99 7.98
C THR A 19 -49.59 -3.65 6.60
N HIS A 20 -49.19 -4.91 6.36
CA HIS A 20 -49.70 -5.88 5.33
C HIS A 20 -49.54 -5.51 3.82
N LEU A 21 -49.63 -6.40 2.79
CA LEU A 21 -50.07 -7.80 2.64
C LEU A 21 -49.29 -8.55 1.50
N PHE A 22 -49.59 -9.84 1.30
CA PHE A 22 -49.00 -10.85 0.39
C PHE A 22 -48.90 -10.56 -1.13
N ALA A 23 -47.81 -11.09 -1.72
CA ALA A 23 -47.66 -11.83 -2.99
C ALA A 23 -48.34 -11.39 -4.31
N THR A 24 -47.54 -11.27 -5.39
CA THR A 24 -47.86 -11.91 -6.70
C THR A 24 -46.60 -12.18 -7.55
N PHE A 25 -46.57 -13.33 -8.22
CA PHE A 25 -45.68 -13.62 -9.35
C PHE A 25 -46.08 -12.77 -10.57
N PHE A 26 -45.13 -12.28 -11.38
CA PHE A 26 -45.41 -11.98 -12.79
C PHE A 26 -44.21 -12.27 -13.69
N VAL A 27 -44.39 -13.23 -14.60
CA VAL A 27 -43.53 -13.43 -15.77
C VAL A 27 -44.06 -12.54 -16.88
N ILE A 28 -43.22 -11.72 -17.49
CA ILE A 28 -43.51 -11.10 -18.78
C ILE A 28 -42.41 -11.44 -19.77
N LEU A 29 -42.76 -12.33 -20.69
CA LEU A 29 -42.02 -12.62 -21.90
C LEU A 29 -42.18 -11.44 -22.87
N ASN A 30 -41.10 -10.89 -23.42
CA ASN A 30 -41.17 -10.00 -24.56
C ASN A 30 -40.23 -10.49 -25.66
N CYS A 31 -40.82 -10.95 -26.76
CA CYS A 31 -40.13 -11.36 -27.96
C CYS A 31 -40.60 -10.45 -29.10
N SER A 32 -39.68 -9.76 -29.77
CA SER A 32 -39.97 -9.01 -30.99
C SER A 32 -39.04 -9.49 -32.09
N LEU A 33 -39.62 -9.80 -33.26
CA LEU A 33 -38.98 -10.50 -34.36
C LEU A 33 -39.00 -9.67 -35.64
N ARG A 34 -37.82 -9.53 -36.27
CA ARG A 34 -37.57 -9.46 -37.72
C ARG A 34 -36.03 -9.56 -37.91
N SER A 35 -35.47 -10.68 -38.39
CA SER A 35 -35.41 -11.16 -39.79
C SER A 35 -34.49 -10.28 -40.65
N ASP A 36 -33.48 -10.77 -41.39
CA ASP A 36 -33.01 -12.13 -41.75
C ASP A 36 -31.44 -12.14 -41.81
N THR A 37 -30.64 -13.17 -42.16
CA THR A 37 -30.86 -14.48 -42.82
C THR A 37 -29.67 -15.43 -42.57
N GLN A 38 -29.90 -16.75 -42.36
CA GLN A 38 -28.98 -17.93 -42.58
C GLN A 38 -27.58 -17.96 -41.90
N MET A 39 -27.01 -19.05 -41.37
CA MET A 39 -27.34 -20.49 -41.21
C MET A 39 -26.46 -21.01 -40.03
N SER A 40 -26.46 -22.24 -39.48
CA SER A 40 -27.03 -23.55 -39.84
C SER A 40 -27.29 -24.38 -38.54
N CYS A 41 -27.37 -25.72 -38.59
CA CYS A 41 -27.72 -26.58 -37.44
C CYS A 41 -27.09 -28.00 -37.49
N LYS A 42 -26.84 -28.62 -36.31
CA LYS A 42 -26.68 -30.06 -35.92
C LYS A 42 -25.90 -30.12 -34.58
N ASN A 43 -26.10 -31.00 -33.59
CA ASN A 43 -26.89 -32.25 -33.38
C ASN A 43 -27.36 -32.29 -31.90
N GLN A 44 -28.65 -32.49 -31.61
CA GLN A 44 -29.36 -33.75 -31.23
C GLN A 44 -29.32 -34.19 -29.74
N LEU A 45 -30.54 -34.42 -29.21
CA LEU A 45 -30.91 -34.98 -27.90
C LEU A 45 -30.82 -36.52 -27.84
N SER A 46 -30.66 -37.06 -26.63
CA SER A 46 -31.33 -38.31 -26.14
C SER A 46 -31.05 -38.50 -24.64
N THR A 47 -31.91 -38.95 -23.70
CA THR A 47 -33.38 -39.16 -23.61
C THR A 47 -33.78 -39.31 -22.13
N MET A 48 -35.02 -38.96 -21.74
CA MET A 48 -35.59 -39.18 -20.39
C MET A 48 -36.18 -40.58 -20.17
N LYS A 49 -36.35 -40.98 -18.89
CA LYS A 49 -37.44 -41.81 -18.28
C LYS A 49 -37.36 -41.62 -16.74
N LEU A 50 -38.33 -41.06 -15.99
CA LEU A 50 -39.70 -41.51 -15.63
C LEU A 50 -39.77 -42.93 -15.03
N LEU A 51 -40.52 -43.25 -13.96
CA LEU A 51 -41.27 -42.48 -12.91
C LEU A 51 -41.75 -43.49 -11.80
N SER A 52 -42.57 -43.04 -10.83
CA SER A 52 -43.37 -43.77 -9.79
C SER A 52 -42.69 -44.00 -8.42
N ILE A 53 -43.14 -43.42 -7.29
CA ILE A 53 -44.43 -43.42 -6.53
C ILE A 53 -44.54 -44.61 -5.54
N PHE A 54 -44.63 -44.32 -4.23
CA PHE A 54 -45.63 -44.86 -3.28
C PHE A 54 -45.61 -44.06 -1.95
N ALA A 55 -46.67 -44.15 -1.13
CA ALA A 55 -46.92 -43.25 0.00
C ALA A 55 -47.53 -43.95 1.23
N LEU A 56 -47.38 -43.32 2.41
CA LEU A 56 -48.07 -43.54 3.72
C LEU A 56 -48.01 -44.92 4.41
N SER A 57 -47.70 -44.91 5.72
CA SER A 57 -48.51 -45.53 6.81
C SER A 57 -47.83 -45.33 8.18
N THR A 58 -48.41 -44.52 9.06
CA THR A 58 -49.20 -44.88 10.29
C THR A 58 -48.40 -45.21 11.55
N SER A 59 -48.75 -44.51 12.63
CA SER A 59 -48.25 -44.69 14.00
C SER A 59 -48.59 -46.05 14.62
N LEU A 60 -47.74 -46.52 15.54
CA LEU A 60 -48.12 -47.50 16.55
C LEU A 60 -47.44 -47.17 17.88
N LEU A 61 -48.23 -46.90 18.92
CA LEU A 61 -47.71 -46.86 20.29
C LEU A 61 -47.50 -48.29 20.80
N PHE A 62 -46.36 -48.54 21.43
CA PHE A 62 -46.24 -49.52 22.50
C PHE A 62 -45.50 -48.89 23.68
N LEU A 63 -46.18 -48.84 24.82
CA LEU A 63 -45.55 -48.63 26.13
C LEU A 63 -45.00 -49.98 26.61
N PHE A 64 -43.78 -50.01 27.13
CA PHE A 64 -43.33 -50.75 28.33
C PHE A 64 -41.81 -50.67 28.45
N GLY A 65 -41.30 -50.66 29.68
CA GLY A 65 -39.86 -50.78 29.97
C GLY A 65 -39.20 -49.48 30.41
N CYS A 66 -39.21 -49.24 31.72
CA CYS A 66 -38.20 -48.39 32.34
C CYS A 66 -37.01 -49.31 32.62
N ASP A 67 -35.84 -49.01 32.04
CA ASP A 67 -34.58 -49.61 32.47
C ASP A 67 -33.44 -48.59 32.29
N ASP A 68 -32.51 -48.62 33.23
CA ASP A 68 -31.60 -47.51 33.53
C ASP A 68 -30.24 -47.75 32.87
N SER A 69 -30.00 -47.15 31.70
CA SER A 69 -28.70 -47.21 31.03
C SER A 69 -28.41 -45.93 30.25
N SER A 70 -27.51 -45.11 30.78
CA SER A 70 -26.99 -43.90 30.15
C SER A 70 -26.36 -44.20 28.78
N PRO A 71 -26.81 -43.58 27.66
CA PRO A 71 -26.08 -43.64 26.41
C PRO A 71 -24.80 -42.79 26.51
N PRO A 72 -23.71 -43.16 25.79
CA PRO A 72 -22.49 -42.39 25.81
C PRO A 72 -22.70 -41.00 25.18
N THR A 73 -22.09 -39.98 25.76
CA THR A 73 -22.02 -38.63 25.19
C THR A 73 -21.46 -38.69 23.77
N SER A 74 -22.27 -38.30 22.79
CA SER A 74 -21.81 -38.06 21.43
C SER A 74 -20.82 -36.90 21.46
N ASP A 75 -19.59 -37.18 21.05
CA ASP A 75 -18.56 -36.18 20.78
C ASP A 75 -19.03 -35.28 19.62
N GLN A 76 -19.67 -34.17 19.99
CA GLN A 76 -19.95 -33.07 19.08
C GLN A 76 -18.64 -32.30 18.96
N GLY A 77 -17.81 -32.72 18.01
CA GLY A 77 -16.64 -31.95 17.61
C GLY A 77 -17.11 -30.55 17.21
N GLN A 78 -16.88 -29.58 18.09
CA GLN A 78 -17.00 -28.19 17.74
C GLN A 78 -15.84 -27.93 16.77
N GLU A 79 -16.17 -27.69 15.52
CA GLU A 79 -15.28 -26.98 14.62
C GLU A 79 -15.07 -25.60 15.26
N GLU A 80 -13.96 -25.46 16.00
CA GLU A 80 -13.40 -24.16 16.33
C GLU A 80 -13.02 -23.51 15.00
N GLU A 81 -14.01 -22.82 14.41
CA GLU A 81 -13.75 -21.75 13.47
C GLU A 81 -12.93 -20.74 14.27
N THR A 82 -11.60 -20.87 14.15
CA THR A 82 -10.66 -19.94 14.78
C THR A 82 -10.84 -18.61 14.06
N GLU A 83 -11.77 -17.81 14.59
CA GLU A 83 -11.82 -16.37 14.37
C GLU A 83 -10.49 -15.84 14.88
N GLN A 84 -9.49 -15.87 14.00
CA GLN A 84 -8.18 -15.31 14.28
C GLN A 84 -8.43 -13.85 14.57
N VAL A 85 -8.28 -13.50 15.85
CA VAL A 85 -8.20 -12.12 16.31
C VAL A 85 -7.07 -11.50 15.50
N ARG A 86 -7.43 -10.76 14.44
CA ARG A 86 -6.48 -10.04 13.60
C ARG A 86 -5.83 -9.01 14.48
N GLU A 87 -4.66 -9.37 14.98
CA GLU A 87 -3.90 -8.55 15.90
C GLU A 87 -3.67 -7.19 15.22
N THR A 88 -4.15 -6.12 15.85
CA THR A 88 -3.96 -4.77 15.34
C THR A 88 -2.47 -4.48 15.43
N VAL A 89 -1.77 -4.57 14.30
CA VAL A 89 -0.32 -4.38 14.25
C VAL A 89 0.05 -3.02 14.82
N ASP A 90 0.75 -3.05 15.94
CA ASP A 90 1.30 -1.85 16.56
C ASP A 90 2.52 -1.39 15.76
N VAL A 91 2.27 -0.45 14.85
CA VAL A 91 3.28 0.16 13.96
C VAL A 91 4.44 0.80 14.73
N ASN A 92 4.28 1.14 16.01
CA ASN A 92 5.37 1.66 16.85
C ASN A 92 6.46 0.60 17.16
N ASN A 93 6.20 -0.69 16.86
CA ASN A 93 7.19 -1.76 16.95
C ASN A 93 8.01 -1.95 15.66
N ALA A 94 7.82 -1.09 14.66
CA ALA A 94 8.58 -1.15 13.42
C ALA A 94 10.09 -1.03 13.68
N GLN A 95 10.86 -1.86 12.98
CA GLN A 95 12.31 -1.89 13.08
C GLN A 95 12.98 -1.73 11.71
N TRP A 96 14.20 -1.24 11.72
CA TRP A 96 15.08 -1.19 10.57
C TRP A 96 15.46 -2.61 10.11
N PRO A 97 15.27 -2.98 8.82
CA PRO A 97 15.29 -4.37 8.37
C PRO A 97 16.69 -4.98 8.27
N ILE A 98 17.77 -4.21 8.41
CA ILE A 98 19.16 -4.72 8.41
C ILE A 98 19.73 -4.75 9.83
N SER A 99 19.67 -3.64 10.56
CA SER A 99 20.16 -3.55 11.95
C SER A 99 19.24 -4.21 13.00
N ARG A 100 17.95 -4.40 12.69
CA ARG A 100 16.86 -4.77 13.63
C ARG A 100 16.58 -3.73 14.71
N ASP A 101 17.17 -2.56 14.60
CA ASP A 101 17.06 -1.54 15.61
C ASP A 101 15.78 -0.71 15.42
N ARG A 102 15.28 -0.14 16.51
CA ARG A 102 14.11 0.75 16.54
C ARG A 102 14.49 2.21 16.83
N MET A 103 15.79 2.50 16.90
CA MET A 103 16.29 3.86 16.98
C MET A 103 16.19 4.57 15.62
N GLU A 104 16.21 5.90 15.67
CA GLU A 104 16.14 6.77 14.48
C GLU A 104 17.32 6.52 13.54
N ASN A 105 17.05 6.32 12.25
CA ASN A 105 18.06 6.23 11.19
C ASN A 105 19.14 5.14 11.40
N SER A 106 18.79 3.98 11.99
CA SER A 106 19.77 2.91 12.29
C SER A 106 20.31 2.16 11.08
N ASP A 107 19.58 2.10 9.95
CA ASP A 107 20.17 1.74 8.66
C ASP A 107 20.39 2.99 7.79
N LEU A 108 21.45 2.99 6.99
CA LEU A 108 21.73 4.06 6.03
C LEU A 108 20.79 3.95 4.83
N SER A 109 20.31 5.08 4.29
CA SER A 109 19.62 5.12 3.00
C SER A 109 20.57 5.59 1.90
N TYR A 110 20.76 4.76 0.86
CA TYR A 110 21.52 5.10 -0.34
C TYR A 110 20.68 5.91 -1.33
N ALA A 111 19.41 5.54 -1.50
CA ALA A 111 18.46 6.23 -2.35
C ALA A 111 17.10 6.35 -1.65
N GLN A 112 16.64 7.59 -1.54
CA GLN A 112 15.35 7.97 -1.00
C GLN A 112 14.16 7.53 -1.89
N TYR A 113 12.98 7.50 -1.29
CA TYR A 113 11.71 7.32 -1.99
C TYR A 113 11.38 8.52 -2.87
N GLY A 114 10.76 8.29 -4.03
CA GLY A 114 10.16 9.35 -4.86
C GLY A 114 10.77 9.56 -6.26
N PRO A 115 10.62 10.77 -6.83
CA PRO A 115 10.93 11.04 -8.24
C PRO A 115 12.44 10.98 -8.54
N ARG A 116 12.88 10.41 -9.67
CA ARG A 116 14.30 10.40 -10.07
C ARG A 116 14.53 10.45 -11.58
N SER A 117 15.55 11.19 -11.99
CA SER A 117 16.06 11.19 -13.38
C SER A 117 17.12 10.12 -13.56
N LEU A 118 16.88 9.15 -14.43
CA LEU A 118 17.86 8.13 -14.83
C LEU A 118 18.35 8.40 -16.27
N PRO A 119 19.51 7.85 -16.67
CA PRO A 119 19.96 7.93 -18.08
C PRO A 119 18.99 7.31 -19.09
N SER A 120 18.08 6.44 -18.64
CA SER A 120 17.01 5.82 -19.43
C SER A 120 15.73 6.66 -19.52
N GLY A 121 15.69 7.84 -18.89
CA GLY A 121 14.51 8.68 -18.73
C GLY A 121 14.07 8.80 -17.28
N TYR A 122 12.91 9.42 -17.07
CA TYR A 122 12.30 9.59 -15.77
C TYR A 122 11.84 8.24 -15.17
N ASP A 123 11.95 8.12 -13.84
CA ASP A 123 11.52 6.97 -13.06
C ASP A 123 11.05 7.39 -11.65
N PHE A 124 10.31 6.51 -10.97
CA PHE A 124 9.83 6.75 -9.61
C PHE A 124 10.28 5.62 -8.68
N HIS A 125 11.07 5.97 -7.67
CA HIS A 125 11.61 5.02 -6.71
C HIS A 125 10.57 4.65 -5.65
N ALA A 126 10.00 3.44 -5.79
CA ALA A 126 8.88 2.93 -4.99
C ALA A 126 9.23 2.47 -3.55
N GLY A 127 10.42 2.81 -3.05
CA GLY A 127 10.95 2.36 -1.77
C GLY A 127 12.21 3.14 -1.36
N ILE A 128 13.00 2.59 -0.45
CA ILE A 128 14.35 3.08 -0.14
C ILE A 128 15.39 1.98 -0.35
N ASP A 129 16.58 2.37 -0.82
CA ASP A 129 17.71 1.44 -1.02
C ASP A 129 18.64 1.49 0.20
N LEU A 130 18.76 0.38 0.93
CA LEU A 130 19.62 0.25 2.11
C LEU A 130 20.91 -0.50 1.72
N PRO A 131 22.08 0.17 1.67
CA PRO A 131 23.31 -0.43 1.16
C PRO A 131 23.91 -1.38 2.20
N ALA A 132 24.11 -2.64 1.82
CA ALA A 132 24.73 -3.63 2.69
C ALA A 132 25.42 -4.74 1.88
N SER A 133 26.38 -5.41 2.52
CA SER A 133 27.09 -6.56 1.94
C SER A 133 26.12 -7.69 1.55
N THR A 134 26.39 -8.34 0.43
CA THR A 134 25.68 -9.59 0.06
C THR A 134 25.82 -10.63 1.17
N GLY A 135 24.71 -11.27 1.55
CA GLY A 135 24.66 -12.25 2.63
C GLY A 135 24.30 -11.67 4.01
N THR A 136 24.22 -10.35 4.18
CA THR A 136 23.66 -9.73 5.40
C THR A 136 22.20 -10.16 5.56
N ASN A 137 21.78 -10.55 6.77
CA ASN A 137 20.39 -10.95 7.03
C ASN A 137 19.42 -9.78 6.80
N VAL A 138 18.21 -10.12 6.33
CA VAL A 138 17.08 -9.21 6.22
C VAL A 138 15.98 -9.70 7.15
N TYR A 139 15.46 -8.79 7.96
CA TYR A 139 14.42 -9.04 8.96
C TYR A 139 13.17 -8.24 8.59
N PRO A 140 11.96 -8.71 8.95
CA PRO A 140 10.75 -8.00 8.63
C PRO A 140 10.63 -6.75 9.52
N VAL A 141 10.18 -5.64 8.92
CA VAL A 141 9.95 -4.35 9.61
C VAL A 141 8.94 -4.53 10.75
N LEU A 142 7.90 -5.33 10.53
CA LEU A 142 6.85 -5.69 11.48
C LEU A 142 6.51 -7.19 11.33
N PRO A 143 5.95 -7.86 12.35
CA PRO A 143 5.45 -9.22 12.20
C PRO A 143 4.34 -9.32 11.15
N GLY A 144 4.09 -10.51 10.59
CA GLY A 144 3.03 -10.70 9.60
C GLY A 144 3.13 -12.00 8.80
N GLU A 145 2.33 -12.11 7.75
CA GLU A 145 2.28 -13.25 6.83
C GLU A 145 3.10 -12.99 5.57
N VAL A 146 3.92 -13.94 5.15
CA VAL A 146 4.61 -13.90 3.85
C VAL A 146 3.59 -14.18 2.75
N VAL A 147 3.22 -13.16 1.98
CA VAL A 147 2.15 -13.27 0.97
C VAL A 147 2.66 -13.42 -0.47
N GLU A 148 3.94 -13.17 -0.71
CA GLU A 148 4.57 -13.28 -2.03
C GLU A 148 6.07 -13.59 -1.89
N THR A 149 6.58 -14.50 -2.72
CA THR A 149 8.02 -14.79 -2.85
C THR A 149 8.39 -14.88 -4.33
N ASP A 150 9.06 -13.86 -4.85
CA ASP A 150 9.54 -13.81 -6.24
C ASP A 150 10.91 -14.48 -6.35
N HIS A 151 11.09 -15.40 -7.31
CA HIS A 151 12.38 -15.98 -7.65
C HIS A 151 12.83 -15.52 -9.05
N TRP A 152 14.02 -14.91 -9.11
CA TRP A 152 14.55 -14.32 -10.34
C TRP A 152 15.32 -15.34 -11.18
N GLY A 153 14.73 -15.76 -12.30
CA GLY A 153 15.27 -16.81 -13.17
C GLY A 153 16.10 -16.35 -14.37
N GLY A 154 16.66 -15.13 -14.38
CA GLY A 154 17.21 -14.55 -15.61
C GLY A 154 18.30 -13.48 -15.43
N SER A 155 18.46 -12.65 -16.46
CA SER A 155 19.43 -11.55 -16.53
C SER A 155 18.73 -10.25 -16.94
N GLY A 156 19.22 -9.12 -16.44
CA GLY A 156 18.60 -7.79 -16.63
C GLY A 156 18.40 -7.05 -15.30
N SER A 157 17.69 -5.92 -15.35
CA SER A 157 17.30 -5.14 -14.17
C SER A 157 15.83 -5.38 -13.80
N GLY A 158 15.48 -5.28 -12.53
CA GLY A 158 14.11 -5.44 -12.01
C GLY A 158 14.13 -5.82 -10.53
N ALA A 159 12.98 -6.19 -9.96
CA ALA A 159 12.82 -6.47 -8.52
C ALA A 159 13.76 -7.56 -7.94
N GLY A 160 14.36 -8.40 -8.79
CA GLY A 160 15.22 -9.49 -8.35
C GLY A 160 14.43 -10.62 -7.71
N ASN A 161 15.07 -11.34 -6.81
CA ASN A 161 14.33 -12.12 -5.82
C ASN A 161 13.67 -11.13 -4.86
N ALA A 162 12.44 -11.42 -4.43
CA ALA A 162 11.74 -10.59 -3.48
C ALA A 162 10.93 -11.41 -2.48
N VAL A 163 10.68 -10.83 -1.30
CA VAL A 163 9.71 -11.32 -0.32
C VAL A 163 8.74 -10.17 -0.02
N THR A 164 7.44 -10.42 -0.01
CA THR A 164 6.43 -9.45 0.47
C THR A 164 5.78 -9.99 1.74
N VAL A 165 5.80 -9.21 2.82
CA VAL A 165 5.15 -9.53 4.10
C VAL A 165 3.95 -8.61 4.28
N ARG A 166 2.77 -9.18 4.49
CA ARG A 166 1.56 -8.47 4.91
C ARG A 166 1.52 -8.43 6.43
N HIS A 167 1.46 -7.23 6.98
CA HIS A 167 1.32 -7.02 8.43
C HIS A 167 -0.15 -6.97 8.84
N SER A 168 -0.98 -6.26 8.08
CA SER A 168 -2.43 -6.13 8.34
C SER A 168 -3.21 -6.12 7.01
N ASP A 169 -4.54 -6.02 7.08
CA ASP A 169 -5.39 -5.83 5.89
C ASP A 169 -5.00 -4.60 5.04
N SER A 170 -4.36 -3.60 5.64
CA SER A 170 -3.99 -2.34 5.00
C SER A 170 -2.49 -2.09 4.87
N LEU A 171 -1.61 -2.91 5.47
CA LEU A 171 -0.16 -2.65 5.53
C LEU A 171 0.68 -3.84 5.03
N ALA A 172 1.61 -3.58 4.13
CA ALA A 172 2.60 -4.56 3.68
C ALA A 172 3.97 -3.93 3.41
N THR A 173 5.03 -4.74 3.50
CA THR A 173 6.40 -4.38 3.11
C THR A 173 6.98 -5.40 2.14
N SER A 174 7.90 -4.97 1.27
CA SER A 174 8.62 -5.87 0.36
C SER A 174 10.13 -5.68 0.40
N TYR A 175 10.85 -6.79 0.35
CA TYR A 175 12.30 -6.91 0.50
C TYR A 175 12.86 -7.41 -0.83
N LEU A 176 13.39 -6.49 -1.65
CA LEU A 176 13.81 -6.75 -3.03
C LEU A 176 15.33 -6.93 -3.15
N HIS A 177 15.76 -7.46 -4.30
CA HIS A 177 17.16 -7.75 -4.66
C HIS A 177 17.87 -8.79 -3.78
N VAL A 178 17.14 -9.56 -2.97
CA VAL A 178 17.73 -10.53 -2.03
C VAL A 178 18.52 -11.62 -2.76
N ASP A 179 19.58 -12.13 -2.13
CA ASP A 179 20.41 -13.22 -2.67
C ASP A 179 19.73 -14.57 -2.42
N ARG A 180 19.30 -14.79 -1.17
CA ARG A 180 18.55 -15.95 -0.73
C ARG A 180 17.25 -15.52 -0.06
N ILE A 181 16.18 -16.23 -0.38
CA ILE A 181 14.92 -16.22 0.37
C ILE A 181 14.99 -17.33 1.43
N SER A 182 14.55 -17.03 2.65
CA SER A 182 14.61 -17.93 3.82
C SER A 182 13.24 -18.42 4.29
N VAL A 183 12.16 -17.92 3.68
CA VAL A 183 10.75 -18.18 4.01
C VAL A 183 9.95 -18.58 2.77
N GLN A 184 8.72 -19.04 2.95
CA GLN A 184 7.78 -19.42 1.89
C GLN A 184 6.47 -18.65 2.03
N MET A 185 5.74 -18.52 0.92
CA MET A 185 4.38 -17.96 0.94
C MET A 185 3.46 -18.76 1.87
N GLY A 186 2.79 -18.07 2.79
CA GLY A 186 1.97 -18.64 3.86
C GLY A 186 2.70 -18.77 5.22
N ASP A 187 4.01 -18.56 5.28
CA ASP A 187 4.74 -18.53 6.56
C ASP A 187 4.35 -17.28 7.36
N TRP A 188 4.14 -17.44 8.67
CA TRP A 188 4.02 -16.31 9.60
C TRP A 188 5.41 -15.99 10.19
N VAL A 189 5.79 -14.72 10.16
CA VAL A 189 7.10 -14.22 10.59
C VAL A 189 6.97 -13.18 11.70
N ASN A 190 7.91 -13.22 12.63
CA ASN A 190 8.08 -12.25 13.72
C ASN A 190 9.26 -11.32 13.41
N SER A 191 9.40 -10.22 14.15
CA SER A 191 10.51 -9.26 13.99
C SER A 191 11.92 -9.87 14.10
N ASP A 192 12.08 -11.02 14.75
CA ASP A 192 13.37 -11.69 14.90
C ASP A 192 13.68 -12.71 13.77
N ASP A 193 12.69 -13.04 12.94
CA ASP A 193 12.84 -14.03 11.87
C ASP A 193 13.60 -13.46 10.66
N VAL A 194 14.39 -14.30 9.99
CA VAL A 194 15.15 -13.89 8.80
C VAL A 194 14.32 -14.23 7.56
N VAL A 195 13.80 -13.21 6.86
CA VAL A 195 13.04 -13.41 5.61
C VAL A 195 13.95 -13.71 4.40
N GLY A 196 15.21 -13.26 4.45
CA GLY A 196 16.19 -13.52 3.41
C GLY A 196 17.56 -12.91 3.72
N THR A 197 18.42 -12.80 2.71
CA THR A 197 19.70 -12.10 2.82
C THR A 197 19.87 -11.08 1.71
N VAL A 198 20.47 -9.93 2.02
CA VAL A 198 20.83 -8.87 1.07
C VAL A 198 21.58 -9.46 -0.12
N GLY A 199 21.25 -9.01 -1.33
CA GLY A 199 21.82 -9.51 -2.57
C GLY A 199 22.05 -8.41 -3.58
N ARG A 200 21.98 -8.81 -4.86
CA ARG A 200 22.07 -7.92 -6.03
C ARG A 200 21.27 -8.47 -7.21
N THR A 201 20.25 -9.29 -6.94
CA THR A 201 19.44 -9.89 -8.01
C THR A 201 18.59 -8.80 -8.66
N GLY A 202 18.59 -8.72 -10.00
CA GLY A 202 17.96 -7.60 -10.72
C GLY A 202 18.56 -6.20 -10.46
N ALA A 203 19.68 -6.08 -9.74
CA ALA A 203 20.29 -4.82 -9.31
C ALA A 203 21.74 -4.66 -9.82
N SER A 204 22.21 -3.41 -9.86
CA SER A 204 23.58 -3.07 -10.31
C SER A 204 24.64 -3.13 -9.20
N TYR A 205 24.25 -3.06 -7.93
CA TYR A 205 25.13 -3.11 -6.76
C TYR A 205 24.43 -3.79 -5.56
N PRO A 206 25.15 -4.29 -4.54
CA PRO A 206 24.52 -4.90 -3.38
C PRO A 206 23.78 -3.91 -2.48
N HIS A 207 22.48 -4.14 -2.29
CA HIS A 207 21.61 -3.41 -1.37
C HIS A 207 20.31 -4.19 -1.13
N LEU A 208 19.56 -3.78 -0.12
CA LEU A 208 18.15 -4.16 0.06
C LEU A 208 17.29 -3.00 -0.43
N HIS A 209 16.41 -3.25 -1.39
CA HIS A 209 15.34 -2.30 -1.69
C HIS A 209 14.13 -2.61 -0.81
N LEU A 210 13.74 -1.67 0.05
CA LEU A 210 12.58 -1.77 0.94
C LEU A 210 11.40 -0.99 0.36
N GLY A 211 10.36 -1.69 -0.05
CA GLY A 211 9.06 -1.12 -0.38
C GLY A 211 8.11 -1.15 0.83
N PHE A 212 7.26 -0.12 0.95
CA PHE A 212 6.17 -0.04 1.93
C PHE A 212 4.88 0.32 1.20
N PHE A 213 3.79 -0.40 1.46
CA PHE A 213 2.52 -0.26 0.74
C PHE A 213 1.35 -0.13 1.69
N VAL A 214 0.38 0.69 1.29
CA VAL A 214 -0.88 0.85 2.03
C VAL A 214 -2.09 0.56 1.15
N ASP A 215 -3.13 -0.05 1.73
CA ASP A 215 -4.42 -0.31 1.10
C ASP A 215 -4.33 -1.03 -0.27
N LEU A 216 -3.46 -2.04 -0.36
CA LEU A 216 -3.27 -2.85 -1.57
C LEU A 216 -4.60 -3.48 -2.04
N PRO A 217 -5.06 -3.25 -3.30
CA PRO A 217 -6.30 -3.84 -3.82
C PRO A 217 -6.29 -5.37 -3.87
N ASN A 218 -5.09 -5.95 -3.96
CA ASN A 218 -4.85 -7.36 -3.71
C ASN A 218 -3.78 -7.45 -2.61
N PRO A 219 -4.15 -7.80 -1.36
CA PRO A 219 -3.22 -7.86 -0.24
C PRO A 219 -2.24 -9.04 -0.33
N ASN A 220 -2.34 -9.87 -1.38
CA ASN A 220 -1.43 -10.98 -1.65
C ASN A 220 -0.49 -10.72 -2.85
N ARG A 221 -0.28 -9.45 -3.23
CA ARG A 221 0.60 -9.10 -4.36
C ARG A 221 1.17 -7.70 -4.24
N ARG A 222 2.48 -7.54 -4.40
CA ARG A 222 3.13 -6.23 -4.51
C ARG A 222 2.57 -5.46 -5.71
N ASP A 223 2.08 -4.26 -5.46
CA ASP A 223 1.69 -3.29 -6.49
C ASP A 223 2.34 -1.95 -6.14
N GLU A 224 3.43 -1.65 -6.82
CA GLU A 224 4.25 -0.47 -6.52
C GLU A 224 3.46 0.83 -6.58
N ARG A 225 2.35 0.89 -7.34
CA ARG A 225 1.47 2.08 -7.43
C ARG A 225 0.87 2.50 -6.09
N TYR A 226 0.78 1.58 -5.13
CA TYR A 226 0.27 1.79 -3.77
C TYR A 226 1.40 2.00 -2.74
N SER A 227 2.63 2.25 -3.21
CA SER A 227 3.77 2.54 -2.35
C SER A 227 3.58 3.84 -1.57
N LYS A 228 4.16 3.87 -0.37
CA LYS A 228 4.44 5.08 0.41
C LYS A 228 5.93 5.11 0.73
N ASN A 229 6.41 6.25 1.19
CA ASN A 229 7.76 6.36 1.76
C ASN A 229 7.89 5.39 2.95
N PRO A 230 8.85 4.44 2.98
CA PRO A 230 9.06 3.56 4.13
C PRO A 230 9.36 4.29 5.44
N LEU A 231 9.77 5.57 5.38
CA LEU A 231 9.95 6.42 6.56
C LEU A 231 8.63 6.92 7.17
N GLU A 232 7.47 6.64 6.57
CA GLU A 232 6.16 6.79 7.24
C GLU A 232 5.93 5.73 8.34
N ILE A 233 6.71 4.64 8.35
CA ILE A 233 6.57 3.53 9.31
C ILE A 233 7.86 3.20 10.05
N LEU A 234 9.04 3.45 9.46
CA LEU A 234 10.33 3.28 10.13
C LEU A 234 10.65 4.42 11.10
N PRO A 235 11.33 4.16 12.23
CA PRO A 235 11.86 5.20 13.11
C PRO A 235 12.87 6.09 12.38
N TYR A 236 12.49 7.35 12.14
CA TYR A 236 13.31 8.36 11.49
C TYR A 236 13.42 9.61 12.37
N ARG A 237 14.44 10.42 12.12
CA ARG A 237 14.62 11.69 12.83
C ARG A 237 13.93 12.84 12.10
N GLU A 238 12.94 13.48 12.73
CA GLU A 238 12.39 14.74 12.22
C GLU A 238 13.46 15.84 12.21
N SER A 239 13.61 16.50 11.06
CA SER A 239 14.43 17.69 10.89
C SER A 239 13.87 18.55 9.76
N ILE A 240 13.63 19.83 10.03
CA ILE A 240 13.26 20.84 9.03
C ILE A 240 14.47 21.75 8.83
N ASP A 241 15.60 21.14 8.50
CA ASP A 241 16.85 21.80 8.14
C ASP A 241 17.02 21.72 6.62
N ILE A 242 16.30 22.57 5.90
CA ILE A 242 16.30 22.64 4.44
C ILE A 242 17.17 23.83 4.01
N SER A 243 17.91 23.69 2.92
CA SER A 243 18.56 24.82 2.24
C SER A 243 18.33 24.74 0.73
N ALA A 244 18.43 25.88 0.04
CA ALA A 244 18.25 25.98 -1.40
C ALA A 244 19.51 26.49 -2.08
N THR A 245 19.74 26.04 -3.31
CA THR A 245 20.74 26.58 -4.23
C THR A 245 20.06 26.88 -5.56
N PHE A 246 20.01 28.17 -5.92
CA PHE A 246 19.47 28.63 -7.20
C PHE A 246 20.54 28.46 -8.29
N GLY A 247 20.31 27.56 -9.24
CA GLY A 247 21.24 27.28 -10.32
C GLY A 247 21.16 28.28 -11.48
N GLU A 248 22.19 28.30 -12.33
CA GLU A 248 22.22 29.15 -13.54
C GLU A 248 21.10 28.79 -14.55
N SER A 249 20.60 27.55 -14.50
CA SER A 249 19.71 26.93 -15.49
C SER A 249 18.26 26.77 -15.02
N VAL A 250 17.68 27.79 -14.38
CA VAL A 250 16.33 27.86 -13.75
C VAL A 250 15.96 26.81 -12.69
N MET A 251 16.77 25.75 -12.57
CA MET A 251 16.65 24.71 -11.55
C MET A 251 17.02 25.24 -10.17
N ILE A 252 16.18 24.95 -9.18
CA ILE A 252 16.49 25.11 -7.76
C ILE A 252 16.84 23.73 -7.21
N THR A 253 17.97 23.61 -6.52
CA THR A 253 18.32 22.39 -5.79
C THR A 253 18.08 22.61 -4.31
N LEU A 254 17.19 21.81 -3.73
CA LEU A 254 16.95 21.77 -2.28
C LEU A 254 17.82 20.68 -1.67
N ASP A 255 18.63 21.02 -0.66
CA ASP A 255 19.30 20.03 0.18
C ASP A 255 18.32 19.61 1.30
N MET A 256 17.67 18.47 1.11
CA MET A 256 16.60 17.96 1.96
C MET A 256 17.15 16.92 2.95
N PRO A 257 16.83 17.00 4.25
CA PRO A 257 17.09 15.91 5.17
C PRO A 257 16.21 14.71 4.80
N LEU A 258 16.72 13.49 5.03
CA LEU A 258 15.97 12.25 4.91
C LEU A 258 14.83 12.26 5.93
N GLN A 259 13.59 12.20 5.46
CA GLN A 259 12.39 12.49 6.24
C GLN A 259 11.20 11.65 5.77
N ASN A 260 10.18 11.53 6.62
CA ASN A 260 8.83 11.23 6.16
C ASN A 260 8.29 12.38 5.29
N MET A 261 7.11 12.22 4.71
CA MET A 261 6.51 13.22 3.84
C MET A 261 5.88 14.39 4.62
N THR A 262 6.71 15.22 5.25
CA THR A 262 6.25 16.47 5.92
C THR A 262 5.95 17.60 4.91
N ALA A 263 6.68 17.68 3.80
CA ALA A 263 6.42 18.65 2.73
C ALA A 263 5.17 18.26 1.91
N ASN A 264 4.16 19.12 1.89
CA ASN A 264 2.92 18.94 1.11
C ASN A 264 2.98 19.67 -0.24
N SER A 265 3.32 20.96 -0.26
CA SER A 265 3.31 21.75 -1.49
C SER A 265 4.57 22.58 -1.65
N ILE A 266 5.06 22.67 -2.89
CA ILE A 266 6.23 23.46 -3.29
C ILE A 266 5.75 24.52 -4.29
N GLU A 267 6.03 25.79 -3.98
CA GLU A 267 5.63 26.96 -4.76
C GLU A 267 6.87 27.69 -5.24
N LEU A 268 6.88 28.07 -6.51
CA LEU A 268 7.92 28.84 -7.17
C LEU A 268 7.35 30.19 -7.57
N SER A 269 8.06 31.27 -7.29
CA SER A 269 7.74 32.61 -7.79
C SER A 269 8.92 33.21 -8.54
N GLY A 270 8.62 34.04 -9.53
CA GLY A 270 9.60 34.80 -10.30
C GLY A 270 8.96 35.49 -11.49
N GLU A 271 9.55 36.59 -11.96
CA GLU A 271 9.11 37.33 -13.16
C GLU A 271 7.62 37.80 -13.15
N GLY A 272 6.98 37.81 -11.98
CA GLY A 272 5.56 38.14 -11.79
C GLY A 272 4.59 36.95 -11.95
N GLU A 273 5.11 35.74 -12.15
CA GLU A 273 4.36 34.48 -12.20
C GLU A 273 4.56 33.67 -10.90
N THR A 274 3.62 32.76 -10.63
CA THR A 274 3.73 31.77 -9.54
C THR A 274 3.26 30.43 -10.04
N ARG A 275 4.06 29.38 -9.84
CA ARG A 275 3.73 27.98 -10.14
C ARG A 275 3.73 27.19 -8.84
N LYS A 276 2.78 26.27 -8.66
CA LYS A 276 2.66 25.49 -7.42
C LYS A 276 2.39 24.03 -7.72
N ALA A 277 3.17 23.14 -7.12
CA ALA A 277 2.93 21.70 -7.17
C ALA A 277 2.47 21.17 -5.81
N ASP A 278 1.52 20.22 -5.85
CA ASP A 278 1.18 19.35 -4.74
C ASP A 278 2.17 18.19 -4.72
N TYR A 279 3.32 18.44 -4.08
CA TYR A 279 4.38 17.46 -3.93
C TYR A 279 3.85 16.19 -3.24
N TYR A 280 2.89 16.31 -2.32
CA TYR A 280 2.24 15.15 -1.72
C TYR A 280 1.55 14.25 -2.75
N GLU A 281 0.74 14.78 -3.67
CA GLU A 281 0.10 13.93 -4.69
C GLU A 281 1.14 13.20 -5.56
N ILE A 282 2.25 13.86 -5.89
CA ILE A 282 3.38 13.33 -6.64
C ILE A 282 4.02 12.12 -5.92
N VAL A 283 4.40 12.26 -4.64
CA VAL A 283 5.08 11.17 -3.90
C VAL A 283 4.13 10.18 -3.21
N ALA A 284 3.04 10.62 -2.57
CA ALA A 284 2.15 9.73 -1.80
C ALA A 284 1.09 9.00 -2.64
N ARG A 285 0.71 9.52 -3.82
CA ARG A 285 -0.09 8.73 -4.77
C ARG A 285 0.77 8.09 -5.86
N GLY A 286 2.07 8.40 -5.89
CA GLY A 286 3.07 7.86 -6.81
C GLY A 286 2.48 7.67 -8.20
N TRP A 287 1.93 8.77 -8.75
CA TRP A 287 0.83 8.88 -9.73
C TRP A 287 0.68 7.68 -10.68
N THR A 288 -0.57 7.33 -11.02
CA THR A 288 -0.90 6.16 -11.86
C THR A 288 -0.22 6.13 -13.24
N ASP A 289 0.36 7.25 -13.68
CA ASP A 289 1.44 7.28 -14.66
C ASP A 289 2.77 7.75 -14.01
N ARG A 290 3.62 6.80 -13.63
CA ARG A 290 4.93 7.07 -12.99
C ARG A 290 6.00 7.60 -13.94
N LYS A 291 5.66 7.92 -15.19
CA LYS A 291 6.66 8.26 -16.23
C LYS A 291 6.79 9.75 -16.51
N GLU A 292 5.83 10.56 -16.10
CA GLU A 292 5.88 12.03 -16.25
C GLU A 292 5.25 12.73 -15.04
N GLN A 293 6.01 12.91 -13.95
CA GLN A 293 5.55 13.71 -12.80
C GLN A 293 5.90 15.18 -13.00
N VAL A 294 5.09 15.85 -13.84
CA VAL A 294 5.06 17.31 -13.97
C VAL A 294 3.71 17.81 -13.46
N GLN A 295 3.72 18.75 -12.53
CA GLN A 295 2.50 19.43 -12.06
C GLN A 295 2.69 20.94 -12.18
N ASP A 296 1.72 21.62 -12.80
CA ASP A 296 1.70 23.07 -13.03
C ASP A 296 3.02 23.64 -13.56
N GLY A 297 3.66 22.88 -14.47
CA GLY A 297 4.93 23.25 -15.09
C GLY A 297 6.14 23.16 -14.15
N ILE A 298 6.07 22.32 -13.10
CA ILE A 298 7.19 21.97 -12.22
C ILE A 298 7.47 20.47 -12.32
N HIS A 299 8.72 20.14 -12.60
CA HIS A 299 9.26 18.78 -12.60
C HIS A 299 10.12 18.56 -11.35
N PHE A 300 10.05 17.37 -10.78
CA PHE A 300 10.88 16.98 -9.64
C PHE A 300 11.81 15.85 -10.01
N SER A 301 13.04 15.91 -9.50
CA SER A 301 13.98 14.80 -9.55
C SER A 301 14.82 14.83 -8.29
N ALA A 302 14.90 13.72 -7.58
CA ALA A 302 15.73 13.60 -6.38
C ALA A 302 17.01 12.81 -6.68
N ASP A 303 18.16 13.29 -6.22
CA ASP A 303 19.46 12.65 -6.35
C ASP A 303 20.20 12.51 -5.02
N ARG A 304 21.23 11.66 -5.00
CA ARG A 304 21.93 11.22 -3.79
C ARG A 304 23.01 12.23 -3.37
N ARG A 305 23.03 12.63 -2.10
CA ARG A 305 24.27 13.11 -1.44
C ARG A 305 25.08 11.93 -0.90
N THR A 306 26.39 11.96 -1.11
CA THR A 306 27.23 10.75 -0.98
C THR A 306 27.94 10.57 0.35
N GLU A 307 27.88 11.57 1.25
CA GLU A 307 28.84 11.70 2.36
C GLU A 307 28.27 11.26 3.72
N ASP A 308 27.01 11.59 4.02
CA ASP A 308 26.35 11.22 5.29
C ASP A 308 25.18 10.22 5.16
N HIS A 309 24.62 10.05 3.95
CA HIS A 309 23.44 9.21 3.70
C HIS A 309 22.16 9.62 4.48
N GLN A 310 22.15 10.82 5.05
CA GLN A 310 21.02 11.39 5.80
C GLN A 310 20.36 12.55 5.07
N ARG A 311 20.82 12.87 3.85
CA ARG A 311 20.32 13.97 3.03
C ARG A 311 20.26 13.58 1.56
N PHE A 312 19.35 14.20 0.82
CA PHE A 312 19.19 14.04 -0.62
C PHE A 312 18.97 15.41 -1.27
N ASN A 313 19.40 15.56 -2.52
CA ASN A 313 19.06 16.76 -3.28
C ASN A 313 17.68 16.54 -3.90
N LEU A 314 16.76 17.48 -3.73
CA LEU A 314 15.52 17.55 -4.51
C LEU A 314 15.65 18.71 -5.51
N HIS A 315 15.83 18.36 -6.79
CA HIS A 315 15.80 19.31 -7.87
C HIS A 315 14.36 19.67 -8.20
N VAL A 316 14.06 20.97 -8.13
CA VAL A 316 12.80 21.58 -8.53
C VAL A 316 13.07 22.32 -9.84
N ILE A 317 12.54 21.78 -10.93
CA ILE A 317 12.90 22.16 -12.30
C ILE A 317 11.66 22.72 -12.99
N PRO A 318 11.58 24.03 -13.27
CA PRO A 318 10.56 24.59 -14.14
C PRO A 318 10.56 23.92 -15.52
N ALA A 319 9.37 23.63 -16.03
CA ALA A 319 9.17 23.24 -17.42
C ALA A 319 9.13 24.50 -18.30
N GLY A 320 9.88 24.48 -19.40
CA GLY A 320 10.05 25.63 -20.29
C GLY A 320 11.24 26.52 -19.91
N ASN A 321 11.54 27.48 -20.78
CA ASN A 321 12.60 28.49 -20.58
C ASN A 321 11.99 29.91 -20.40
N ASP A 322 10.69 29.98 -20.15
CA ASP A 322 9.84 31.18 -20.13
C ASP A 322 9.48 31.66 -18.72
N PHE A 323 9.88 30.90 -17.70
CA PHE A 323 9.72 31.25 -16.29
C PHE A 323 11.02 30.96 -15.53
N LYS A 324 11.65 32.03 -15.02
CA LYS A 324 12.81 31.95 -14.14
C LYS A 324 12.38 32.24 -12.69
N PRO A 325 12.32 31.24 -11.80
CA PRO A 325 12.03 31.48 -10.40
C PRO A 325 13.19 32.21 -9.71
N ASP A 326 12.84 33.17 -8.87
CA ASP A 326 13.73 33.91 -7.97
C ASP A 326 13.44 33.65 -6.49
N ALA A 327 12.34 32.96 -6.15
CA ALA A 327 12.08 32.45 -4.81
C ALA A 327 11.31 31.12 -4.80
N ILE A 328 11.39 30.42 -3.66
CA ILE A 328 10.74 29.13 -3.40
C ILE A 328 10.14 29.10 -1.99
N THR A 329 8.92 28.57 -1.88
CA THR A 329 8.21 28.34 -0.61
C THR A 329 7.79 26.88 -0.50
N ILE A 330 8.05 26.24 0.64
CA ILE A 330 7.63 24.87 0.97
C ILE A 330 6.64 24.93 2.14
N ARG A 331 5.52 24.22 2.02
CA ARG A 331 4.46 24.18 3.06
C ARG A 331 4.08 22.76 3.47
N ASP A 332 3.64 22.63 4.72
CA ASP A 332 3.02 21.41 5.26
C ASP A 332 1.53 21.30 4.86
N TYR A 333 0.87 20.21 5.28
CA TYR A 333 -0.56 19.96 5.02
C TYR A 333 -1.51 21.00 5.64
N ASN A 334 -1.05 21.75 6.65
CA ASN A 334 -1.81 22.82 7.29
C ASN A 334 -1.57 24.18 6.61
N GLY A 335 -0.73 24.23 5.57
CA GLY A 335 -0.31 25.45 4.88
C GLY A 335 0.78 26.25 5.60
N VAL A 336 1.31 25.73 6.72
CA VAL A 336 2.42 26.32 7.49
C VAL A 336 3.68 26.28 6.64
N ILE A 337 4.41 27.39 6.64
CA ILE A 337 5.68 27.50 5.92
C ILE A 337 6.73 26.66 6.66
N LEU A 338 7.28 25.67 5.96
CA LEU A 338 8.39 24.85 6.42
C LEU A 338 9.74 25.49 6.05
N PHE A 339 9.81 26.11 4.87
CA PHE A 339 11.02 26.72 4.34
C PHE A 339 10.66 27.78 3.29
N GLU A 340 11.40 28.89 3.29
CA GLU A 340 11.39 29.94 2.27
C GLU A 340 12.82 30.39 1.98
N ALA A 341 13.12 30.67 0.71
CA ALA A 341 14.37 31.27 0.28
C ALA A 341 14.19 32.04 -1.03
N SER A 342 14.99 33.09 -1.25
CA SER A 342 15.13 33.79 -2.51
C SER A 342 16.55 33.66 -3.08
N ALA A 343 16.73 34.01 -4.36
CA ALA A 343 18.03 34.07 -5.02
C ALA A 343 18.90 35.26 -4.58
N GLU A 344 18.40 36.14 -3.70
CA GLU A 344 19.14 37.27 -3.11
C GLU A 344 19.70 36.96 -1.70
N ASP A 345 19.29 35.85 -1.08
CA ASP A 345 19.71 35.39 0.26
C ASP A 345 21.03 34.56 0.25
#